data_AF-A0A2D5Y7S7-F1
#
_entry.id   AF-A0A2D5Y7S7-F1
#
_cell.length_a   1.000
_cell.length_b   1.000
_cell.length_c   1.000
_cell.angle_alpha   90.00
_cell.angle_beta   90.00
_cell.angle_gamma   90.00
#
_symmetry.space_group_name_H-M   'P 1'
#
loop_
_entity.id
_entity.type
_entity.pdbx_description
1 polymer ?
#
loop_
_entity_poly.entity_id
_entity_poly.type
_entity_poly.pdbx_seq_one_letter_code
_entity_poly.pdbx_strand_id
1 'polypeptide(L)'
;MSKDSYQVIARRWRPKQFSELVGQDHVVRTLGNAINLGRIAHAYLFVGPRGTGKTSSARLFAKSLNWENGPSLEVPEDSEIGQSIMDGRCLDVIEIDGASNNSVEQVRDLRDECQYAPSQCRYKIYVIDEVHMLSQQAFNALLKTLEEPPPHVKFVFATTESHKVLPTIVSRCQRFEFRSIPAPLIVGKLAEICEVEQIEVEENALHAIARMAMGGMRDAQSILDQMISFCGKSIKQADVLEVYGLASSEQISNLQTAVLSGDYDLILKITDEFSQNGLDFYRALLDLSEHFRSRLVHSLNSSDQPVSPEQIARILDELREGETLVRSGLSEKANFEVTLFRAVEAGRTRSIDQVIRKISQIIPQESKKKTKLTSLPPTSSPNLPNDPKNLGLETLFDESPKNKAEFKEEELVVPVVSNQKTSTASAQIEGLEEILGNAPNSTEPTNEDSQPPLQTTNPEKIRSRIESLPAAVRKVVDDKFHGEYFAIERIDQSKLI
;
A
#
# COMPACT_ATOMS: atom_id res chain seq x y z
N MET A 1 31.40 -36.87 -10.20
CA MET A 1 30.53 -35.73 -9.83
C MET A 1 30.45 -34.84 -11.06
N SER A 2 29.36 -34.94 -11.81
CA SER A 2 29.09 -34.00 -12.90
C SER A 2 29.20 -32.59 -12.33
N LYS A 3 29.97 -31.72 -13.00
CA LYS A 3 29.96 -30.29 -12.72
C LYS A 3 28.54 -29.80 -13.03
N ASP A 4 27.67 -29.84 -12.04
CA ASP A 4 26.39 -29.13 -12.13
C ASP A 4 26.73 -27.68 -12.40
N SER A 5 26.15 -27.16 -13.49
CA SER A 5 26.31 -25.76 -13.88
C SER A 5 25.90 -24.88 -12.71
N TYR A 6 26.65 -23.79 -12.48
CA TYR A 6 26.35 -22.84 -11.41
C TYR A 6 24.86 -22.45 -11.49
N GLN A 7 24.14 -22.71 -10.39
CA GLN A 7 22.73 -22.40 -10.26
C GLN A 7 22.54 -21.51 -9.04
N VAL A 8 21.96 -20.34 -9.28
CA VAL A 8 21.63 -19.34 -8.24
C VAL A 8 20.83 -19.99 -7.11
N ILE A 9 21.14 -19.65 -5.85
CA ILE A 9 20.46 -20.19 -4.65
C ILE A 9 18.94 -20.13 -4.79
N ALA A 10 18.40 -19.01 -5.29
CA ALA A 10 16.96 -18.80 -5.47
C ALA A 10 16.26 -19.83 -6.36
N ARG A 11 17.01 -20.52 -7.22
CA ARG A 11 16.48 -21.61 -8.06
C ARG A 11 16.71 -22.99 -7.45
N ARG A 12 17.90 -23.22 -6.85
CA ARG A 12 18.25 -24.50 -6.22
C ARG A 12 17.42 -24.79 -4.97
N TRP A 13 17.15 -23.75 -4.17
CA TRP A 13 16.35 -23.81 -2.94
C TRP A 13 14.87 -23.48 -3.18
N ARG A 14 14.40 -23.64 -4.42
CA ARG A 14 12.97 -23.55 -4.71
C ARG A 14 12.25 -24.72 -4.01
N PRO A 15 11.16 -24.47 -3.26
CA PRO A 15 10.42 -25.52 -2.56
C PRO A 15 10.03 -26.67 -3.49
N LYS A 16 10.33 -27.91 -3.10
CA LYS A 16 9.96 -29.15 -3.81
C LYS A 16 8.70 -29.80 -3.29
N GLN A 17 8.31 -29.44 -2.08
CA GLN A 17 7.07 -29.85 -1.41
C GLN A 17 6.39 -28.65 -0.75
N PHE A 18 5.09 -28.79 -0.45
CA PHE A 18 4.35 -27.75 0.24
C PHE A 18 4.83 -27.49 1.67
N SER A 19 5.42 -28.49 2.33
CA SER A 19 6.02 -28.40 3.67
C SER A 19 7.22 -27.45 3.73
N GLU A 20 7.92 -27.24 2.60
CA GLU A 20 9.07 -26.35 2.49
C GLU A 20 8.67 -24.88 2.22
N LEU A 21 7.38 -24.61 2.01
CA LEU A 21 6.90 -23.27 1.71
C LEU A 21 6.81 -22.43 2.98
N VAL A 22 7.70 -21.44 3.10
CA VAL A 22 7.82 -20.62 4.31
C VAL A 22 6.74 -19.54 4.37
N GLY A 23 6.01 -19.49 5.50
CA GLY A 23 5.11 -18.37 5.85
C GLY A 23 3.75 -18.35 5.14
N GLN A 24 3.35 -19.45 4.48
CA GLN A 24 2.09 -19.55 3.73
C GLN A 24 1.19 -20.71 4.20
N ASP A 25 1.19 -21.02 5.49
CA ASP A 25 0.48 -22.18 6.07
C ASP A 25 -1.01 -22.22 5.72
N HIS A 26 -1.67 -21.06 5.66
CA HIS A 26 -3.08 -20.95 5.32
C HIS A 26 -3.37 -21.32 3.86
N VAL A 27 -2.46 -21.01 2.93
CA VAL A 27 -2.56 -21.41 1.52
C VAL A 27 -2.37 -22.92 1.41
N VAL A 28 -1.30 -23.45 2.01
CA VAL A 28 -0.98 -24.88 1.99
C VAL A 28 -2.14 -25.70 2.53
N ARG A 29 -2.67 -25.33 3.71
CA ARG A 29 -3.80 -26.03 4.34
C ARG A 29 -5.05 -26.02 3.46
N THR A 30 -5.35 -24.88 2.83
CA THR A 30 -6.57 -24.74 2.02
C THR A 30 -6.47 -25.52 0.70
N LEU A 31 -5.32 -25.46 0.01
CA LEU A 31 -5.07 -26.29 -1.18
C LEU A 31 -5.07 -27.78 -0.84
N GLY A 32 -4.48 -28.15 0.29
CA GLY A 32 -4.48 -29.51 0.78
C GLY A 32 -5.87 -30.06 1.05
N ASN A 33 -6.72 -29.29 1.71
CA ASN A 33 -8.11 -29.66 1.92
C ASN A 33 -8.88 -29.80 0.61
N ALA A 34 -8.63 -28.93 -0.38
CA ALA A 34 -9.27 -29.02 -1.69
C ALA A 34 -8.91 -30.33 -2.41
N ILE A 35 -7.64 -30.74 -2.34
CA ILE A 35 -7.15 -32.01 -2.89
C ILE A 35 -7.79 -33.20 -2.16
N ASN A 36 -7.71 -33.24 -0.83
CA ASN A 36 -8.20 -34.36 -0.01
C ASN A 36 -9.71 -34.55 -0.12
N LEU A 37 -10.47 -33.47 -0.26
CA LEU A 37 -11.92 -33.50 -0.42
C LEU A 37 -12.37 -33.68 -1.88
N GLY A 38 -11.44 -33.77 -2.84
CA GLY A 38 -11.75 -33.82 -4.27
C GLY A 38 -12.48 -32.58 -4.81
N ARG A 39 -12.37 -31.44 -4.10
CA ARG A 39 -13.03 -30.17 -4.45
C ARG A 39 -12.08 -29.26 -5.22
N ILE A 40 -11.60 -29.75 -6.36
CA ILE A 40 -10.66 -29.03 -7.21
C ILE A 40 -11.42 -28.08 -8.14
N ALA A 41 -11.26 -26.77 -7.93
CA ALA A 41 -11.85 -25.74 -8.78
C ALA A 41 -11.23 -25.75 -10.19
N HIS A 42 -11.90 -25.11 -11.14
CA HIS A 42 -11.37 -24.96 -12.50
C HIS A 42 -10.34 -23.83 -12.60
N ALA A 43 -10.41 -22.82 -11.73
CA ALA A 43 -9.51 -21.66 -11.76
C ALA A 43 -9.13 -21.17 -10.35
N TYR A 44 -7.86 -20.83 -10.19
CA TYR A 44 -7.24 -20.33 -8.97
C TYR A 44 -6.56 -18.99 -9.25
N LEU A 45 -6.69 -18.03 -8.33
CA LEU A 45 -6.02 -16.73 -8.41
C LEU A 45 -5.14 -16.52 -7.19
N PHE A 46 -3.82 -16.59 -7.39
CA PHE A 46 -2.79 -16.39 -6.40
C PHE A 46 -2.35 -14.92 -6.40
N VAL A 47 -2.59 -14.25 -5.28
CA VAL A 47 -2.40 -12.80 -5.15
C VAL A 47 -1.41 -12.52 -4.04
N GLY A 48 -0.42 -11.67 -4.28
CA GLY A 48 0.42 -11.18 -3.18
C GLY A 48 1.77 -10.64 -3.66
N PRO A 49 2.58 -10.09 -2.75
CA PRO A 49 3.86 -9.48 -3.09
C PRO A 49 4.79 -10.42 -3.86
N ARG A 50 5.75 -9.84 -4.58
CA ARG A 50 6.79 -10.61 -5.28
C ARG A 50 7.61 -11.44 -4.27
N GLY A 51 8.10 -12.60 -4.71
CA GLY A 51 9.00 -13.43 -3.90
C GLY A 51 8.34 -14.22 -2.75
N THR A 52 7.02 -14.14 -2.58
CA THR A 52 6.25 -14.85 -1.53
C THR A 52 5.93 -16.31 -1.86
N GLY A 53 6.25 -16.78 -3.07
CA GLY A 53 6.12 -18.18 -3.47
C GLY A 53 4.97 -18.51 -4.42
N LYS A 54 4.21 -17.54 -4.95
CA LYS A 54 3.06 -17.77 -5.86
C LYS A 54 3.32 -18.79 -6.98
N THR A 55 4.32 -18.53 -7.84
CA THR A 55 4.66 -19.40 -8.99
C THR A 55 5.19 -20.75 -8.52
N SER A 56 5.95 -20.79 -7.42
CA SER A 56 6.41 -22.05 -6.81
C SER A 56 5.22 -22.88 -6.32
N SER A 57 4.26 -22.27 -5.63
CA SER A 57 3.02 -22.93 -5.19
C SER A 57 2.16 -23.39 -6.36
N ALA A 58 2.15 -22.67 -7.49
CA ALA A 58 1.46 -23.10 -8.70
C ALA A 58 2.06 -24.40 -9.26
N ARG A 59 3.39 -24.50 -9.31
CA ARG A 59 4.09 -25.74 -9.72
C ARG A 59 3.86 -26.87 -8.74
N LEU A 60 3.96 -26.61 -7.44
CA LEU A 60 3.68 -27.61 -6.41
C LEU A 60 2.24 -28.11 -6.49
N PHE A 61 1.28 -27.22 -6.73
CA PHE A 61 -0.11 -27.58 -6.91
C PHE A 61 -0.31 -28.43 -8.18
N ALA A 62 0.33 -28.05 -9.29
CA ALA A 62 0.31 -28.84 -10.52
C ALA A 62 0.92 -30.24 -10.32
N LYS A 63 2.07 -30.32 -9.64
CA LYS A 63 2.72 -31.58 -9.22
C LYS A 63 1.78 -32.44 -8.38
N SER A 64 1.12 -31.84 -7.40
CA SER A 64 0.15 -32.51 -6.53
C SER A 64 -1.06 -33.04 -7.28
N LEU A 65 -1.62 -32.29 -8.23
CA LEU A 65 -2.80 -32.70 -8.99
C LEU A 65 -2.51 -33.80 -10.03
N ASN A 66 -1.29 -33.80 -10.57
CA ASN A 66 -0.88 -34.69 -11.67
C ASN A 66 0.01 -35.86 -11.23
N TRP A 67 0.13 -36.11 -9.92
CA TRP A 67 0.84 -37.29 -9.42
C TRP A 67 0.20 -38.59 -9.95
N GLU A 68 1.04 -39.56 -10.35
CA GLU A 68 0.62 -40.78 -11.06
C GLU A 68 -0.39 -41.61 -10.25
N ASN A 69 -0.24 -41.63 -8.93
CA ASN A 69 -1.10 -42.38 -8.00
C ASN A 69 -2.35 -41.61 -7.56
N GLY A 70 -2.59 -40.44 -8.14
CA GLY A 70 -3.75 -39.59 -7.86
C GLY A 70 -3.38 -38.32 -7.06
N PRO A 71 -4.30 -37.35 -6.96
CA PRO A 71 -4.00 -36.07 -6.33
C PRO A 71 -3.56 -36.21 -4.86
N SER A 72 -2.38 -35.69 -4.50
CA SER A 72 -1.83 -35.71 -3.14
C SER A 72 -0.99 -34.48 -2.84
N LEU A 73 -1.00 -34.01 -1.60
CA LEU A 73 -0.09 -32.96 -1.13
C LEU A 73 1.36 -33.44 -1.04
N GLU A 74 1.54 -34.69 -0.62
CA GLU A 74 2.84 -35.32 -0.45
C GLU A 74 3.08 -36.19 -1.68
N VAL A 75 3.88 -35.65 -2.59
CA VAL A 75 4.30 -36.33 -3.81
C VAL A 75 5.75 -36.76 -3.63
N PRO A 76 6.04 -38.07 -3.70
CA PRO A 76 7.39 -38.60 -3.61
C PRO A 76 8.37 -37.90 -4.57
N GLU A 77 9.64 -37.80 -4.14
CA GLU A 77 10.66 -37.12 -4.94
C GLU A 77 11.04 -37.88 -6.21
N ASP A 78 10.79 -39.18 -6.28
CA ASP A 78 11.07 -40.07 -7.40
C ASP A 78 9.97 -40.08 -8.49
N SER A 79 8.89 -39.32 -8.32
CA SER A 79 7.85 -39.15 -9.35
C SER A 79 8.42 -38.48 -10.61
N GLU A 80 8.40 -39.20 -11.73
CA GLU A 80 8.89 -38.70 -13.02
C GLU A 80 8.06 -37.49 -13.51
N ILE A 81 6.73 -37.56 -13.41
CA ILE A 81 5.85 -36.44 -13.77
C ILE A 81 6.11 -35.28 -12.82
N GLY A 82 6.23 -35.55 -11.52
CA GLY A 82 6.47 -34.52 -10.51
C GLY A 82 7.78 -33.76 -10.75
N GLN A 83 8.87 -34.47 -11.06
CA GLN A 83 10.15 -33.85 -11.44
C GLN A 83 10.04 -33.05 -12.74
N SER A 84 9.40 -33.61 -13.77
CA SER A 84 9.19 -32.95 -15.06
C SER A 84 8.43 -31.63 -14.92
N ILE A 85 7.41 -31.58 -14.04
CA ILE A 85 6.66 -30.36 -13.72
C ILE A 85 7.55 -29.34 -13.01
N MET A 86 8.31 -29.76 -11.99
CA MET A 86 9.17 -28.83 -11.23
C MET A 86 10.27 -28.21 -12.11
N ASP A 87 10.80 -29.00 -13.05
CA ASP A 87 11.80 -28.57 -14.03
C ASP A 87 11.22 -27.70 -15.16
N GLY A 88 9.88 -27.64 -15.30
CA GLY A 88 9.20 -26.92 -16.38
C GLY A 88 9.29 -27.61 -17.74
N ARG A 89 9.41 -28.94 -17.75
CA ARG A 89 9.52 -29.77 -18.97
C ARG A 89 8.21 -30.50 -19.32
N CYS A 90 7.23 -30.47 -18.43
CA CYS A 90 5.96 -31.17 -18.63
C CYS A 90 5.09 -30.47 -19.68
N LEU A 91 4.66 -31.20 -20.71
CA LEU A 91 3.84 -30.66 -21.81
C LEU A 91 2.41 -30.30 -21.36
N ASP A 92 1.90 -30.94 -20.32
CA ASP A 92 0.56 -30.69 -19.79
C ASP A 92 0.53 -29.61 -18.70
N VAL A 93 1.68 -29.06 -18.31
CA VAL A 93 1.78 -27.91 -17.40
C VAL A 93 2.47 -26.77 -18.11
N ILE A 94 1.65 -25.82 -18.58
CA ILE A 94 2.10 -24.74 -19.46
C ILE A 94 2.22 -23.48 -18.63
N GLU A 95 3.44 -22.97 -18.49
CA GLU A 95 3.73 -21.72 -17.80
C GLU A 95 3.87 -20.58 -18.80
N ILE A 96 3.09 -19.52 -18.58
CA ILE A 96 3.01 -18.35 -19.43
C ILE A 96 3.24 -17.13 -18.58
N ASP A 97 4.16 -16.29 -19.01
CA ASP A 97 4.36 -14.98 -18.42
C ASP A 97 3.49 -13.97 -19.16
N GLY A 98 2.53 -13.37 -18.45
CA GLY A 98 1.58 -12.41 -18.98
C GLY A 98 2.24 -11.13 -19.50
N ALA A 99 3.46 -10.81 -19.07
CA ALA A 99 4.21 -9.67 -19.61
C ALA A 99 4.74 -9.92 -21.02
N SER A 100 5.15 -11.16 -21.32
CA SER A 100 5.69 -11.55 -22.63
C SER A 100 4.64 -12.14 -23.59
N ASN A 101 3.48 -12.56 -23.08
CA ASN A 101 2.41 -13.19 -23.85
C ASN A 101 1.08 -12.42 -23.74
N ASN A 102 1.12 -11.11 -23.98
CA ASN A 102 -0.04 -10.23 -23.80
C ASN A 102 -0.94 -10.07 -25.03
N SER A 103 -0.57 -10.69 -26.16
CA SER A 103 -1.32 -10.59 -27.42
C SER A 103 -2.59 -11.42 -27.42
N VAL A 104 -3.59 -10.99 -28.20
CA VAL A 104 -4.89 -11.66 -28.27
C VAL A 104 -4.77 -12.98 -29.04
N GLU A 105 -3.91 -13.02 -30.04
CA GLU A 105 -3.64 -14.18 -30.88
C GLU A 105 -3.10 -15.34 -30.05
N GLN A 106 -2.04 -15.12 -29.26
CA GLN A 106 -1.45 -16.16 -28.39
C GLN A 106 -2.47 -16.76 -27.42
N VAL A 107 -3.36 -15.91 -26.89
CA VAL A 107 -4.38 -16.35 -25.93
C VAL A 107 -5.54 -17.07 -26.62
N ARG A 108 -5.85 -16.75 -27.88
CA ARG A 108 -6.79 -17.52 -28.69
C ARG A 108 -6.23 -18.90 -29.05
N ASP A 109 -4.95 -18.98 -29.39
CA ASP A 109 -4.29 -20.25 -29.64
C ASP A 109 -4.33 -21.14 -28.39
N LEU A 110 -4.04 -20.57 -27.23
CA LEU A 110 -4.17 -21.26 -25.94
C LEU A 110 -5.61 -21.76 -25.68
N ARG A 111 -6.61 -20.90 -25.94
CA ARG A 111 -8.02 -21.25 -25.78
C ARG A 111 -8.40 -22.44 -26.65
N ASP A 112 -7.89 -22.50 -27.88
CA ASP A 112 -8.18 -23.58 -28.81
C ASP A 112 -7.45 -24.87 -28.40
N GLU A 113 -6.22 -24.74 -27.89
CA GLU A 113 -5.47 -25.85 -27.31
C GLU A 113 -6.08 -26.43 -26.02
N CYS A 114 -6.87 -25.66 -25.27
CA CYS A 114 -7.56 -26.12 -24.06
C CYS A 114 -8.59 -27.22 -24.36
N GLN A 115 -9.10 -27.31 -25.60
CA GLN A 115 -10.13 -28.29 -25.96
C GLN A 115 -9.58 -29.72 -26.04
N TYR A 116 -8.28 -29.88 -26.27
CA TYR A 116 -7.64 -31.18 -26.37
C TYR A 116 -7.36 -31.77 -24.99
N ALA A 117 -7.47 -33.10 -24.89
CA ALA A 117 -7.15 -33.84 -23.67
C ALA A 117 -5.65 -33.73 -23.33
N PRO A 118 -5.26 -33.91 -22.06
CA PRO A 118 -3.85 -33.94 -21.66
C PRO A 118 -3.13 -35.13 -22.30
N SER A 119 -1.83 -35.00 -22.51
CA SER A 119 -0.99 -35.99 -23.21
C SER A 119 -0.59 -37.17 -22.30
N GLN A 120 -0.19 -36.86 -21.06
CA GLN A 120 0.36 -37.82 -20.10
C GLN A 120 -0.20 -37.62 -18.68
N CYS A 121 -0.69 -36.42 -18.36
CA CYS A 121 -1.19 -36.07 -17.03
C CYS A 121 -2.71 -36.24 -16.88
N ARG A 122 -3.20 -36.18 -15.64
CA ARG A 122 -4.64 -36.17 -15.34
C ARG A 122 -5.31 -34.85 -15.75
N TYR A 123 -4.61 -33.75 -15.52
CA TYR A 123 -5.07 -32.39 -15.81
C TYR A 123 -4.07 -31.67 -16.70
N LYS A 124 -4.60 -30.87 -17.63
CA LYS A 124 -3.85 -29.86 -18.38
C LYS A 124 -3.94 -28.54 -17.63
N ILE A 125 -2.80 -28.07 -17.11
CA ILE A 125 -2.73 -26.96 -16.16
C ILE A 125 -2.03 -25.78 -16.82
N TYR A 126 -2.71 -24.64 -16.85
CA TYR A 126 -2.16 -23.39 -17.35
C TYR A 126 -1.83 -22.48 -16.18
N VAL A 127 -0.54 -22.17 -16.02
CA VAL A 127 -0.05 -21.23 -15.01
C VAL A 127 0.27 -19.92 -15.71
N ILE A 128 -0.49 -18.87 -15.42
CA ILE A 128 -0.30 -17.55 -16.02
C ILE A 128 0.23 -16.61 -14.93
N ASP A 129 1.51 -16.30 -14.99
CA ASP A 129 2.18 -15.37 -14.08
C ASP A 129 2.01 -13.93 -14.54
N GLU A 130 2.05 -12.99 -13.59
CA GLU A 130 1.73 -11.57 -13.77
C GLU A 130 0.49 -11.34 -14.66
N VAL A 131 -0.60 -12.04 -14.35
CA VAL A 131 -1.83 -12.03 -15.15
C VAL A 131 -2.35 -10.62 -15.44
N HIS A 132 -2.12 -9.66 -14.54
CA HIS A 132 -2.52 -8.27 -14.69
C HIS A 132 -1.86 -7.55 -15.89
N MET A 133 -0.82 -8.12 -16.48
CA MET A 133 -0.14 -7.61 -17.67
C MET A 133 -0.81 -8.02 -18.99
N LEU A 134 -1.77 -8.96 -18.96
CA LEU A 134 -2.52 -9.34 -20.16
C LEU A 134 -3.41 -8.20 -20.65
N SER A 135 -3.55 -8.09 -21.97
CA SER A 135 -4.45 -7.12 -22.58
C SER A 135 -5.92 -7.48 -22.29
N GLN A 136 -6.80 -6.47 -22.21
CA GLN A 136 -8.24 -6.70 -22.00
C GLN A 136 -8.86 -7.60 -23.08
N GLN A 137 -8.37 -7.49 -24.31
CA GLN A 137 -8.84 -8.31 -25.42
C GLN A 137 -8.42 -9.77 -25.27
N ALA A 138 -7.19 -10.03 -24.83
CA ALA A 138 -6.71 -11.37 -24.49
C ALA A 138 -7.52 -11.98 -23.34
N PHE A 139 -7.84 -11.19 -22.31
CA PHE A 139 -8.71 -11.63 -21.22
C PHE A 139 -10.10 -12.05 -21.68
N ASN A 140 -10.73 -11.23 -22.51
CA ASN A 140 -12.06 -11.53 -23.03
C ASN A 140 -12.08 -12.81 -23.88
N ALA A 141 -10.96 -13.16 -24.53
CA ALA A 141 -10.83 -14.42 -25.26
C ALA A 141 -10.83 -15.65 -24.33
N LEU A 142 -10.37 -15.53 -23.08
CA LEU A 142 -10.39 -16.61 -22.08
C LEU A 142 -11.70 -16.73 -21.31
N LEU A 143 -12.52 -15.68 -21.26
CA LEU A 143 -13.73 -15.66 -20.42
C LEU A 143 -14.67 -16.84 -20.71
N LYS A 144 -14.89 -17.16 -21.99
CA LYS A 144 -15.76 -18.28 -22.36
C LYS A 144 -15.21 -19.62 -21.83
N THR A 145 -13.90 -19.82 -21.91
CA THR A 145 -13.25 -21.03 -21.38
C THR A 145 -13.22 -21.07 -19.86
N LEU A 146 -13.20 -19.91 -19.18
CA LEU A 146 -13.31 -19.85 -17.72
C LEU A 146 -14.75 -20.08 -17.23
N GLU A 147 -15.76 -19.71 -18.03
CA GLU A 147 -17.17 -19.96 -17.72
C GLU A 147 -17.57 -21.42 -17.93
N GLU A 148 -17.11 -22.01 -19.04
CA GLU A 148 -17.40 -23.39 -19.42
C GLU A 148 -16.09 -24.19 -19.62
N PRO A 149 -15.29 -24.39 -18.56
CA PRO A 149 -14.00 -25.05 -18.68
C PRO A 149 -14.16 -26.55 -18.94
N PRO A 150 -13.36 -27.14 -19.84
CA PRO A 150 -13.26 -28.58 -19.94
C PRO A 150 -12.85 -29.20 -18.59
N PRO A 151 -13.40 -30.37 -18.19
CA PRO A 151 -13.16 -30.94 -16.86
C PRO A 151 -11.68 -31.20 -16.54
N HIS A 152 -10.87 -31.49 -17.57
CA HIS A 152 -9.44 -31.76 -17.48
C HIS A 152 -8.57 -30.50 -17.45
N VAL A 153 -9.13 -29.32 -17.71
CA VAL A 153 -8.38 -28.06 -17.72
C VAL A 153 -8.44 -27.38 -16.35
N LYS A 154 -7.29 -26.87 -15.90
CA LYS A 154 -7.16 -26.07 -14.68
C LYS A 154 -6.34 -24.82 -14.95
N PHE A 155 -6.79 -23.68 -14.44
CA PHE A 155 -6.06 -22.43 -14.52
C PHE A 155 -5.51 -22.02 -13.16
N VAL A 156 -4.26 -21.56 -13.14
CA VAL A 156 -3.63 -20.93 -11.98
C VAL A 156 -3.08 -19.58 -12.42
N PHE A 157 -3.77 -18.51 -12.04
CA PHE A 157 -3.34 -17.15 -12.29
C PHE A 157 -2.51 -16.66 -11.11
N ALA A 158 -1.40 -15.97 -11.35
CA ALA A 158 -0.61 -15.31 -10.32
C ALA A 158 -0.49 -13.81 -10.62
N THR A 159 -0.59 -12.96 -9.60
CA THR A 159 -0.41 -11.52 -9.74
C THR A 159 0.23 -10.91 -8.49
N THR A 160 1.07 -9.90 -8.70
CA THR A 160 1.50 -8.98 -7.65
C THR A 160 0.51 -7.83 -7.40
N GLU A 161 -0.30 -7.49 -8.41
CA GLU A 161 -1.20 -6.35 -8.40
C GLU A 161 -2.66 -6.79 -8.53
N SER A 162 -3.31 -7.05 -7.39
CA SER A 162 -4.69 -7.56 -7.37
C SER A 162 -5.72 -6.60 -7.96
N HIS A 163 -5.48 -5.30 -7.80
CA HIS A 163 -6.40 -4.23 -8.19
C HIS A 163 -6.42 -3.99 -9.71
N LYS A 164 -5.38 -4.43 -10.42
CA LYS A 164 -5.31 -4.37 -11.89
C LYS A 164 -5.98 -5.56 -12.57
N VAL A 165 -6.32 -6.62 -11.82
CA VAL A 165 -7.00 -7.79 -12.38
C VAL A 165 -8.49 -7.48 -12.57
N LEU A 166 -9.02 -7.83 -13.75
CA LEU A 166 -10.42 -7.59 -14.08
C LEU A 166 -11.37 -8.30 -13.10
N PRO A 167 -12.42 -7.62 -12.58
CA PRO A 167 -13.39 -8.22 -11.66
C PRO A 167 -14.06 -9.49 -12.20
N THR A 168 -14.24 -9.59 -13.52
CA THR A 168 -14.83 -10.75 -14.21
C THR A 168 -14.01 -12.03 -14.05
N ILE A 169 -12.69 -11.93 -13.89
CA ILE A 169 -11.81 -13.08 -13.64
C ILE A 169 -11.84 -13.43 -12.16
N VAL A 170 -11.74 -12.40 -11.31
CA VAL A 170 -11.76 -12.56 -9.85
C VAL A 170 -13.02 -13.31 -9.42
N SER A 171 -14.18 -13.03 -10.04
CA SER A 171 -15.45 -13.70 -9.70
C SER A 171 -15.52 -15.17 -10.11
N ARG A 172 -14.66 -15.64 -11.03
CA ARG A 172 -14.63 -17.02 -11.54
C ARG A 172 -13.47 -17.84 -10.95
N CYS A 173 -12.59 -17.21 -10.18
CA CYS A 173 -11.44 -17.87 -9.57
C CYS A 173 -11.61 -18.04 -8.07
N GLN A 174 -11.09 -19.14 -7.52
CA GLN A 174 -10.84 -19.22 -6.10
C GLN A 174 -9.60 -18.38 -5.76
N ARG A 175 -9.78 -17.32 -4.98
CA ARG A 175 -8.70 -16.39 -4.61
C ARG A 175 -7.90 -16.88 -3.40
N PHE A 176 -6.58 -16.84 -3.51
CA PHE A 176 -5.63 -17.16 -2.44
C PHE A 176 -4.68 -15.97 -2.24
N GLU A 177 -4.60 -15.49 -1.00
CA GLU A 177 -3.75 -14.36 -0.66
C GLU A 177 -2.43 -14.83 -0.04
N PHE A 178 -1.33 -14.55 -0.70
CA PHE A 178 0.03 -14.75 -0.24
C PHE A 178 0.47 -13.54 0.55
N ARG A 179 0.95 -13.77 1.76
CA ARG A 179 1.36 -12.72 2.69
C ARG A 179 2.86 -12.47 2.59
N SER A 180 3.30 -11.24 2.89
CA SER A 180 4.73 -10.98 3.10
C SER A 180 5.26 -11.90 4.20
N ILE A 181 6.41 -12.54 3.94
CA ILE A 181 7.00 -13.49 4.88
C ILE A 181 7.61 -12.69 6.04
N PRO A 182 7.27 -12.99 7.31
CA PRO A 182 7.87 -12.35 8.46
C PRO A 182 9.41 -12.46 8.46
N ALA A 183 10.11 -11.38 8.81
CA ALA A 183 11.57 -11.34 8.81
C ALA A 183 12.23 -12.49 9.61
N PRO A 184 11.74 -12.90 10.81
CA PRO A 184 12.33 -14.02 11.54
C PRO A 184 12.30 -15.35 10.76
N LEU A 185 11.24 -15.58 9.97
CA LEU A 185 11.14 -16.78 9.13
C LEU A 185 12.10 -16.73 7.94
N ILE A 186 12.32 -15.54 7.37
CA ILE A 186 13.33 -15.34 6.32
C ILE A 186 14.73 -15.62 6.90
N VAL A 187 15.07 -15.01 8.04
CA VAL A 187 16.37 -15.22 8.71
C VAL A 187 16.59 -16.70 9.00
N GLY A 188 15.61 -17.39 9.59
CA GLY A 188 15.71 -18.82 9.87
C GLY A 188 15.98 -19.65 8.61
N LYS A 189 15.29 -19.35 7.50
CA LYS A 189 15.53 -20.06 6.24
C LYS A 189 16.89 -19.73 5.62
N LEU A 190 17.35 -18.49 5.69
CA LEU A 190 18.68 -18.12 5.20
C LEU A 190 19.80 -18.76 6.03
N ALA A 191 19.61 -18.88 7.35
CA ALA A 191 20.54 -19.58 8.24
C ALA A 191 20.66 -21.07 7.85
N GLU A 192 19.52 -21.75 7.65
CA GLU A 192 19.50 -23.14 7.16
C GLU A 192 20.26 -23.30 5.83
N ILE A 193 20.06 -22.37 4.90
CA ILE A 193 20.79 -22.35 3.62
C ILE A 193 22.29 -22.18 3.86
N CYS A 194 22.71 -21.23 4.69
CA CYS A 194 24.13 -20.98 4.95
C CYS A 194 24.82 -22.17 5.62
N GLU A 195 24.13 -22.87 6.54
CA GLU A 195 24.64 -24.08 7.18
C GLU A 195 24.91 -25.20 6.15
N VAL A 196 23.94 -25.47 5.27
CA VAL A 196 24.07 -26.52 4.25
C VAL A 196 25.11 -26.17 3.20
N GLU A 197 25.21 -24.90 2.81
CA GLU A 197 26.20 -24.41 1.84
C GLU A 197 27.59 -24.15 2.45
N GLN A 198 27.75 -24.35 3.77
CA GLN A 198 28.99 -24.11 4.51
C GLN A 198 29.51 -22.67 4.37
N ILE A 199 28.63 -21.71 4.60
CA ILE A 199 28.90 -20.26 4.58
C ILE A 199 28.87 -19.75 6.02
N GLU A 200 29.94 -19.09 6.44
CA GLU A 200 30.00 -18.39 7.72
C GLU A 200 29.31 -17.03 7.56
N VAL A 201 28.24 -16.80 8.31
CA VAL A 201 27.47 -15.54 8.25
C VAL A 201 27.12 -15.04 9.65
N GLU A 202 27.24 -13.75 9.85
CA GLU A 202 26.78 -13.10 11.09
C GLU A 202 25.25 -12.99 11.12
N GLU A 203 24.63 -13.23 12.28
CA GLU A 203 23.17 -13.14 12.45
C GLU A 203 22.64 -11.74 12.05
N ASN A 204 23.36 -10.68 12.40
CA ASN A 204 23.01 -9.31 12.03
C ASN A 204 23.05 -9.07 10.51
N ALA A 205 23.90 -9.80 9.78
CA ALA A 205 23.94 -9.74 8.32
C ALA A 205 22.66 -10.37 7.73
N LEU A 206 22.21 -11.51 8.27
CA LEU A 206 20.95 -12.14 7.87
C LEU A 206 19.75 -11.24 8.14
N HIS A 207 19.74 -10.54 9.29
CA HIS A 207 18.70 -9.55 9.58
C HIS A 207 18.69 -8.38 8.60
N ALA A 208 19.86 -7.89 8.18
CA ALA A 208 19.96 -6.84 7.17
C ALA A 208 19.40 -7.32 5.82
N ILE A 209 19.77 -8.54 5.38
CA ILE A 209 19.25 -9.16 4.15
C ILE A 209 17.73 -9.35 4.23
N ALA A 210 17.21 -9.86 5.35
CA ALA A 210 15.77 -10.08 5.53
C ALA A 210 14.98 -8.76 5.50
N ARG A 211 15.52 -7.68 6.07
CA ARG A 211 14.92 -6.34 6.00
C ARG A 211 14.86 -5.85 4.56
N MET A 212 15.95 -5.98 3.82
CA MET A 212 16.01 -5.59 2.41
C MET A 212 15.04 -6.36 1.52
N ALA A 213 14.80 -7.63 1.84
CA ALA A 213 13.93 -8.49 1.07
C ALA A 213 12.44 -8.13 1.16
N MET A 214 12.03 -7.27 2.12
CA MET A 214 10.66 -6.77 2.28
C MET A 214 9.58 -7.87 2.25
N GLY A 215 9.89 -9.04 2.82
CA GLY A 215 8.99 -10.18 2.89
C GLY A 215 9.02 -11.16 1.70
N GLY A 216 9.92 -10.97 0.74
CA GLY A 216 10.12 -11.86 -0.41
C GLY A 216 11.29 -12.83 -0.21
N MET A 217 11.03 -14.14 -0.10
CA MET A 217 12.09 -15.16 0.05
C MET A 217 13.02 -15.21 -1.16
N ARG A 218 12.47 -15.08 -2.37
CA ARG A 218 13.26 -15.07 -3.61
C ARG A 218 14.29 -13.93 -3.61
N ASP A 219 13.87 -12.75 -3.19
CA ASP A 219 14.72 -11.57 -3.19
C ASP A 219 15.77 -11.69 -2.07
N ALA A 220 15.40 -12.21 -0.89
CA ALA A 220 16.34 -12.54 0.19
C ALA A 220 17.44 -13.52 -0.25
N GLN A 221 17.06 -14.62 -0.92
CA GLN A 221 17.99 -15.62 -1.44
C GLN A 221 18.88 -15.04 -2.56
N SER A 222 18.34 -14.13 -3.38
CA SER A 222 19.12 -13.47 -4.43
C SER A 222 20.16 -12.51 -3.85
N ILE A 223 19.80 -11.77 -2.80
CA ILE A 223 20.73 -10.91 -2.05
C ILE A 223 21.84 -11.76 -1.41
N LEU A 224 21.48 -12.88 -0.78
CA LEU A 224 22.47 -13.80 -0.20
C LEU A 224 23.46 -14.32 -1.26
N ASP A 225 22.97 -14.74 -2.44
CA ASP A 225 23.81 -15.19 -3.57
C ASP A 225 24.79 -14.11 -4.04
N GLN A 226 24.33 -12.85 -4.08
CA GLN A 226 25.18 -11.70 -4.39
C GLN A 226 26.25 -11.47 -3.32
N MET A 227 25.89 -11.56 -2.04
CA MET A 227 26.86 -11.42 -0.93
C MET A 227 27.91 -12.53 -0.92
N ILE A 228 27.53 -13.76 -1.24
CA ILE A 228 28.47 -14.89 -1.39
C ILE A 228 29.43 -14.61 -2.55
N SER A 229 28.93 -14.06 -3.64
CA SER A 229 29.75 -13.71 -4.80
C SER A 229 30.75 -12.58 -4.49
N PHE A 230 30.39 -11.67 -3.58
CA PHE A 230 31.20 -10.52 -3.18
C PHE A 230 32.23 -10.87 -2.07
N CYS A 231 31.79 -11.45 -0.96
CA CYS A 231 32.64 -11.75 0.20
C CYS A 231 33.26 -13.16 0.17
N GLY A 232 32.77 -14.06 -0.67
CA GLY A 232 33.11 -15.47 -0.63
C GLY A 232 32.34 -16.22 0.46
N LYS A 233 33.07 -16.90 1.36
CA LYS A 233 32.48 -17.81 2.35
C LYS A 233 32.19 -17.18 3.72
N SER A 234 32.61 -15.93 3.95
CA SER A 234 32.42 -15.24 5.23
C SER A 234 31.69 -13.93 4.96
N ILE A 235 30.51 -13.75 5.54
CA ILE A 235 29.66 -12.57 5.32
C ILE A 235 29.41 -11.88 6.65
N LYS A 236 29.86 -10.63 6.76
CA LYS A 236 29.63 -9.78 7.93
C LYS A 236 28.54 -8.77 7.67
N GLN A 237 28.01 -8.17 8.74
CA GLN A 237 26.99 -7.14 8.61
C GLN A 237 27.51 -5.93 7.83
N ALA A 238 28.74 -5.50 8.09
CA ALA A 238 29.36 -4.34 7.43
C ALA A 238 29.39 -4.50 5.90
N ASP A 239 29.70 -5.71 5.41
CA ASP A 239 29.76 -6.00 3.98
C ASP A 239 28.39 -5.82 3.31
N VAL A 240 27.31 -6.28 3.97
CA VAL A 240 25.94 -6.12 3.45
C VAL A 240 25.56 -4.64 3.40
N LEU A 241 25.92 -3.87 4.42
CA LEU A 241 25.63 -2.44 4.45
C LEU A 241 26.39 -1.69 3.35
N GLU A 242 27.67 -2.02 3.12
CA GLU A 242 28.50 -1.41 2.10
C GLU A 242 27.99 -1.72 0.68
N VAL A 243 27.76 -3.00 0.35
CA VAL A 243 27.33 -3.43 -0.99
C VAL A 243 26.00 -2.79 -1.41
N TYR A 244 25.10 -2.58 -0.45
CA TYR A 244 23.77 -2.05 -0.72
C TYR A 244 23.55 -0.60 -0.31
N GLY A 245 24.63 0.11 0.06
CA GLY A 245 24.57 1.53 0.45
C GLY A 245 23.58 1.78 1.59
N LEU A 246 23.59 0.95 2.63
CA LEU A 246 22.67 1.07 3.76
C LEU A 246 23.31 1.80 4.93
N ALA A 247 22.52 2.62 5.61
CA ALA A 247 22.91 3.20 6.88
C ALA A 247 22.90 2.12 7.98
N SER A 248 23.91 2.14 8.84
CA SER A 248 23.89 1.36 10.08
C SER A 248 22.82 1.88 11.05
N SER A 249 22.37 1.02 11.97
CA SER A 249 21.39 1.43 13.00
C SER A 249 21.92 2.56 13.89
N GLU A 250 23.24 2.63 14.12
CA GLU A 250 23.88 3.72 14.85
C GLU A 250 23.80 5.05 14.09
N GLN A 251 24.11 5.05 12.78
CA GLN A 251 23.96 6.24 11.93
C GLN A 251 22.53 6.77 11.90
N ILE A 252 21.53 5.87 11.78
CA ILE A 252 20.11 6.25 11.82
C ILE A 252 19.72 6.78 13.20
N SER A 253 20.20 6.18 14.29
CA SER A 253 19.97 6.67 15.65
C SER A 253 20.58 8.06 15.90
N ASN A 254 21.76 8.31 15.35
CA ASN A 254 22.42 9.63 15.41
C ASN A 254 21.61 10.66 14.62
N LEU A 255 21.14 10.31 13.42
CA LEU A 255 20.27 11.17 12.62
C LEU A 255 18.93 11.47 13.32
N GLN A 256 18.30 10.45 13.91
CA GLN A 256 17.08 10.60 14.71
C GLN A 256 17.28 11.59 15.86
N THR A 257 18.42 11.52 16.54
CA THR A 257 18.77 12.42 17.64
C THR A 257 18.97 13.85 17.14
N ALA A 258 19.65 14.04 16.01
CA ALA A 258 19.85 15.34 15.37
C ALA A 258 18.52 16.00 14.94
N VAL A 259 17.59 15.21 14.38
CA VAL A 259 16.25 15.69 14.00
C VAL A 259 15.44 16.11 15.24
N LEU A 260 15.55 15.37 16.35
CA LEU A 260 14.83 15.71 17.59
C LEU A 260 15.39 16.94 18.31
N SER A 261 16.71 17.13 18.30
CA SER A 261 17.32 18.37 18.82
C SER A 261 17.13 19.56 17.87
N GLY A 262 16.85 19.28 16.60
CA GLY A 262 16.77 20.27 15.53
C GLY A 262 18.13 20.90 15.24
N ASP A 263 19.18 20.08 15.27
CA ASP A 263 20.54 20.46 14.93
C ASP A 263 20.76 20.30 13.42
N TYR A 264 20.53 21.39 12.67
CA TYR A 264 20.64 21.41 11.22
C TYR A 264 22.08 21.17 10.72
N ASP A 265 23.08 21.64 11.47
CA ASP A 265 24.49 21.47 11.11
C ASP A 265 24.90 20.00 11.21
N LEU A 266 24.43 19.31 12.25
CA LEU A 266 24.67 17.87 12.41
C LEU A 266 23.93 17.06 11.35
N ILE A 267 22.69 17.43 11.01
CA ILE A 267 21.93 16.79 9.92
C ILE A 267 22.71 16.88 8.61
N LEU A 268 23.16 18.08 8.23
CA LEU A 268 23.93 18.30 6.99
C LEU A 268 25.24 17.51 6.95
N LYS A 269 25.95 17.41 8.08
CA LYS A 269 27.16 16.58 8.17
C LYS A 269 26.87 15.10 7.94
N ILE A 270 25.81 14.57 8.55
CA ILE A 270 25.41 13.17 8.39
C ILE A 270 24.96 12.91 6.94
N THR A 271 24.19 13.82 6.32
CA THR A 271 23.77 13.66 4.91
C THR A 271 24.93 13.77 3.93
N ASP A 272 25.93 14.61 4.21
CA ASP A 272 27.18 14.66 3.46
C ASP A 272 27.96 13.33 3.56
N GLU A 273 28.09 12.77 4.76
CA GLU A 273 28.72 11.47 4.97
C GLU A 273 27.96 10.34 4.25
N PHE A 274 26.63 10.37 4.27
CA PHE A 274 25.80 9.40 3.54
C PHE A 274 26.06 9.50 2.03
N SER A 275 26.12 10.72 1.50
CA SER A 275 26.42 10.96 0.08
C SER A 275 27.82 10.48 -0.31
N GLN A 276 28.83 10.72 0.53
CA GLN A 276 30.22 10.35 0.25
C GLN A 276 30.41 8.82 0.25
N ASN A 277 29.69 8.12 1.12
CA ASN A 277 29.71 6.67 1.21
C ASN A 277 28.71 5.98 0.25
N GLY A 278 27.98 6.74 -0.57
CA GLY A 278 27.06 6.20 -1.58
C GLY A 278 25.80 5.55 -1.01
N LEU A 279 25.28 6.04 0.12
CA LEU A 279 24.09 5.47 0.75
C LEU A 279 22.81 5.82 -0.02
N ASP A 280 21.85 4.89 0.01
CA ASP A 280 20.51 5.06 -0.52
C ASP A 280 19.68 5.92 0.46
N PHE A 281 19.42 7.17 0.07
CA PHE A 281 18.66 8.14 0.88
C PHE A 281 17.21 7.73 1.10
N TYR A 282 16.59 7.06 0.12
CA TYR A 282 15.21 6.59 0.27
C TYR A 282 15.13 5.50 1.34
N ARG A 283 16.08 4.57 1.36
CA ARG A 283 16.16 3.56 2.43
C ARG A 283 16.50 4.16 3.78
N ALA A 284 17.45 5.10 3.83
CA ALA A 284 17.77 5.81 5.06
C ALA A 284 16.53 6.53 5.64
N LEU A 285 15.67 7.09 4.78
CA LEU A 285 14.40 7.70 5.19
C LEU A 285 13.44 6.66 5.80
N LEU A 286 13.29 5.50 5.16
CA LEU A 286 12.43 4.43 5.66
C LEU A 286 12.93 3.88 7.01
N ASP A 287 14.25 3.65 7.15
CA ASP A 287 14.84 3.22 8.41
C ASP A 287 14.66 4.27 9.51
N LEU A 288 14.80 5.57 9.18
CA LEU A 288 14.55 6.67 10.10
C LEU A 288 13.08 6.73 10.56
N SER A 289 12.14 6.58 9.63
CA SER A 289 10.70 6.50 9.93
C SER A 289 10.39 5.34 10.87
N GLU A 290 10.98 4.16 10.66
CA GLU A 290 10.77 3.00 11.54
C GLU A 290 11.37 3.21 12.94
N HIS A 291 12.51 3.90 13.03
CA HIS A 291 13.10 4.32 14.31
C HIS A 291 12.21 5.31 15.07
N PHE A 292 11.61 6.29 14.39
CA PHE A 292 10.63 7.19 15.00
C PHE A 292 9.35 6.48 15.41
N ARG A 293 8.85 5.55 14.61
CA ARG A 293 7.68 4.71 14.94
C ARG A 293 7.93 3.88 16.21
N SER A 294 9.08 3.23 16.28
CA SER A 294 9.50 2.45 17.45
C SER A 294 9.58 3.31 18.72
N ARG A 295 10.11 4.52 18.58
CA ARG A 295 10.17 5.49 19.69
C ARG A 295 8.80 6.01 20.10
N LEU A 296 7.87 6.24 19.15
CA LEU A 296 6.49 6.61 19.44
C LEU A 296 5.78 5.53 20.26
N VAL A 297 5.87 4.27 19.83
CA VAL A 297 5.30 3.12 20.56
C VAL A 297 5.88 3.03 21.96
N HIS A 298 7.19 3.20 22.11
CA HIS A 298 7.84 3.18 23.41
C HIS A 298 7.39 4.33 24.32
N SER A 299 7.21 5.55 23.76
CA SER A 299 6.71 6.74 24.46
C SER A 299 5.26 6.61 24.90
N LEU A 300 4.41 5.91 24.14
CA LEU A 300 3.03 5.63 24.53
C LEU A 300 2.93 4.61 25.68
N ASN A 301 3.86 3.65 25.71
CA ASN A 301 3.90 2.61 26.74
C ASN A 301 4.61 3.05 28.03
N SER A 302 5.50 4.05 27.95
CA SER A 302 6.36 4.48 29.05
C SER A 302 6.16 5.97 29.33
N SER A 303 5.60 6.31 30.49
CA SER A 303 5.24 7.69 30.86
C SER A 303 6.42 8.63 31.17
N ASP A 304 7.66 8.19 30.99
CA ASP A 304 8.87 8.84 31.53
C ASP A 304 9.84 9.35 30.45
N GLN A 305 9.32 9.80 29.30
CA GLN A 305 10.14 10.26 28.17
C GLN A 305 10.08 11.79 28.00
N PRO A 306 11.22 12.45 27.69
CA PRO A 306 11.30 13.90 27.52
C PRO A 306 10.64 14.42 26.23
N VAL A 307 10.34 13.53 25.26
CA VAL A 307 9.76 13.88 23.96
C VAL A 307 8.28 13.52 23.95
N SER A 308 7.42 14.46 23.56
CA SER A 308 5.98 14.19 23.51
C SER A 308 5.63 13.24 22.35
N PRO A 309 4.68 12.32 22.53
CA PRO A 309 4.15 11.49 21.43
C PRO A 309 3.65 12.32 20.25
N GLU A 310 3.05 13.48 20.52
CA GLU A 310 2.55 14.44 19.53
C GLU A 310 3.66 14.99 18.63
N GLN A 311 4.85 15.26 19.21
CA GLN A 311 6.00 15.73 18.45
C GLN A 311 6.49 14.64 17.49
N ILE A 312 6.60 13.40 17.98
CA ILE A 312 7.06 12.26 17.17
C ILE A 312 6.07 11.96 16.03
N ALA A 313 4.77 12.05 16.29
CA ALA A 313 3.74 11.83 15.27
C ALA A 313 3.85 12.84 14.11
N ARG A 314 4.06 14.14 14.40
CA ARG A 314 4.24 15.17 13.37
C ARG A 314 5.50 14.98 12.54
N ILE A 315 6.59 14.60 13.20
CA ILE A 315 7.84 14.24 12.50
C ILE A 315 7.57 13.09 11.53
N LEU A 316 6.89 12.03 11.97
CA LEU A 316 6.55 10.88 11.13
C LEU A 316 5.68 11.25 9.93
N ASP A 317 4.71 12.15 10.10
CA ASP A 317 3.85 12.62 9.01
C ASP A 317 4.66 13.32 7.92
N GLU A 318 5.59 14.21 8.28
CA GLU A 318 6.47 14.90 7.33
C GLU A 318 7.46 13.94 6.65
N LEU A 319 8.04 12.99 7.39
CA LEU A 319 8.92 11.97 6.80
C LEU A 319 8.16 11.15 5.75
N ARG A 320 6.91 10.77 6.05
CA ARG A 320 6.05 10.01 5.13
C ARG A 320 5.65 10.82 3.90
N GLU A 321 5.33 12.10 4.07
CA GLU A 321 4.99 12.98 2.94
C GLU A 321 6.20 13.18 2.01
N GLY A 322 7.41 13.20 2.58
CA GLY A 322 8.67 13.28 1.85
C GLY A 322 9.09 12.00 1.11
N GLU A 323 8.53 10.83 1.42
CA GLU A 323 8.95 9.55 0.84
C GLU A 323 8.92 9.55 -0.70
N THR A 324 7.85 10.09 -1.28
CA THR A 324 7.70 10.13 -2.74
C THR A 324 8.73 11.07 -3.37
N LEU A 325 9.01 12.21 -2.72
CA LEU A 325 9.97 13.20 -3.21
C LEU A 325 11.41 12.65 -3.21
N VAL A 326 11.80 11.93 -2.15
CA VAL A 326 13.13 11.31 -2.09
C VAL A 326 13.25 10.18 -3.11
N ARG A 327 12.17 9.40 -3.31
CA ARG A 327 12.18 8.24 -4.22
C ARG A 327 12.24 8.61 -5.70
N SER A 328 11.52 9.66 -6.13
CA SER A 328 11.34 9.98 -7.55
C SER A 328 11.89 11.33 -7.96
N GLY A 329 12.56 12.04 -7.06
CA GLY A 329 13.13 13.36 -7.35
C GLY A 329 14.47 13.31 -8.06
N LEU A 330 14.80 14.38 -8.80
CA LEU A 330 16.05 14.50 -9.56
C LEU A 330 17.30 14.62 -8.66
N SER A 331 17.15 15.03 -7.41
CA SER A 331 18.23 15.15 -6.42
C SER A 331 17.79 14.51 -5.10
N GLU A 332 18.13 13.24 -4.93
CA GLU A 332 17.75 12.44 -3.75
C GLU A 332 18.24 13.09 -2.46
N LYS A 333 19.50 13.54 -2.43
CA LYS A 333 20.11 14.20 -1.26
C LYS A 333 19.39 15.49 -0.87
N ALA A 334 19.15 16.39 -1.83
CA ALA A 334 18.51 17.67 -1.53
C ALA A 334 17.08 17.46 -1.03
N ASN A 335 16.35 16.52 -1.64
CA ASN A 335 15.00 16.19 -1.20
C ASN A 335 15.01 15.56 0.19
N PHE A 336 15.97 14.69 0.49
CA PHE A 336 16.14 14.11 1.82
C PHE A 336 16.39 15.19 2.88
N GLU A 337 17.32 16.12 2.62
CA GLU A 337 17.61 17.24 3.52
C GLU A 337 16.37 18.13 3.76
N VAL A 338 15.66 18.50 2.70
CA VAL A 338 14.43 19.30 2.80
C VAL A 338 13.37 18.56 3.62
N THR A 339 13.18 17.25 3.41
CA THR A 339 12.26 16.43 4.20
C THR A 339 12.65 16.42 5.68
N LEU A 340 13.94 16.27 6.00
CA LEU A 340 14.41 16.33 7.39
C LEU A 340 14.18 17.71 8.00
N PHE A 341 14.42 18.79 7.27
CA PHE A 341 14.20 20.15 7.77
C PHE A 341 12.74 20.43 8.06
N ARG A 342 11.84 20.03 7.16
CA ARG A 342 10.38 20.09 7.38
C ARG A 342 9.96 19.29 8.61
N ALA A 343 10.52 18.08 8.78
CA ALA A 343 10.25 17.25 9.95
C ALA A 343 10.72 17.91 11.26
N VAL A 344 11.90 18.54 11.28
CA VAL A 344 12.38 19.33 12.43
C VAL A 344 11.42 20.47 12.76
N GLU A 345 10.97 21.21 11.75
CA GLU A 345 10.02 22.32 11.94
C GLU A 345 8.69 21.83 12.50
N ALA A 346 8.11 20.77 11.92
CA ALA A 346 6.86 20.18 12.38
C ALA A 346 6.96 19.63 13.82
N GLY A 347 8.12 19.10 14.20
CA GLY A 347 8.41 18.66 15.56
C GLY A 347 8.55 19.82 16.55
N ARG A 348 8.99 21.00 16.12
CA ARG A 348 9.11 22.20 16.96
C ARG A 348 7.78 22.92 17.17
N THR A 349 6.82 22.75 16.27
CA THR A 349 5.48 23.31 16.41
C THR A 349 4.90 22.81 17.72
N ARG A 350 4.67 23.70 18.69
CA ARG A 350 4.16 23.30 20.01
C ARG A 350 2.65 23.15 19.95
N SER A 351 2.08 22.19 20.68
CA SER A 351 0.63 22.22 20.90
C SER A 351 0.27 23.48 21.68
N ILE A 352 -0.79 24.16 21.24
CA ILE A 352 -1.32 25.35 21.90
C ILE A 352 -1.56 25.05 23.39
N ASP A 353 -2.01 23.84 23.72
CA ASP A 353 -2.24 23.39 25.09
C ASP A 353 -0.98 23.33 25.96
N GLN A 354 0.17 22.93 25.42
CA GLN A 354 1.44 22.94 26.16
C GLN A 354 1.96 24.36 26.37
N VAL A 355 1.79 25.23 25.38
CA VAL A 355 2.11 26.66 25.50
C VAL A 355 1.20 27.30 26.55
N ILE A 356 -0.11 27.01 26.54
CA ILE A 356 -1.07 27.46 27.54
C ILE A 356 -0.71 26.93 28.93
N ARG A 357 -0.36 25.64 29.09
CA ARG A 357 0.06 25.06 30.38
C ARG A 357 1.32 25.71 30.93
N LYS A 358 2.33 25.97 30.11
CA LYS A 358 3.55 26.69 30.55
C LYS A 358 3.28 28.16 30.86
N ILE A 359 2.50 28.85 30.03
CA ILE A 359 2.12 30.25 30.29
C ILE A 359 1.31 30.35 31.59
N SER A 360 0.36 29.44 31.82
CA SER A 360 -0.43 29.42 33.07
C SER A 360 0.38 29.00 34.31
N GLN A 361 1.54 28.36 34.14
CA GLN A 361 2.54 28.13 35.20
C GLN A 361 3.48 29.33 35.42
N ILE A 362 3.71 30.17 34.39
CA ILE A 362 4.62 31.33 34.43
C ILE A 362 3.88 32.62 34.86
N ILE A 363 2.56 32.69 34.71
CA ILE A 363 1.77 33.85 35.18
C ILE A 363 1.82 33.94 36.72
N PRO A 364 2.32 35.06 37.28
CA PRO A 364 2.24 35.33 38.72
C PRO A 364 0.79 35.31 39.19
N GLN A 365 0.53 34.79 40.40
CA GLN A 365 -0.79 34.73 41.03
C GLN A 365 -1.56 36.07 41.07
N GLU A 366 -0.90 37.20 40.81
CA GLU A 366 -1.50 38.54 40.80
C GLU A 366 -2.36 38.82 39.55
N SER A 367 -2.11 38.17 38.40
CA SER A 367 -2.91 38.40 37.17
C SER A 367 -4.22 37.62 37.16
N LYS A 368 -4.38 36.59 38.02
CA LYS A 368 -5.63 35.80 38.13
C LYS A 368 -6.77 36.57 38.83
N LYS A 369 -6.54 37.81 39.30
CA LYS A 369 -7.51 38.56 40.12
C LYS A 369 -8.33 39.64 39.40
N LYS A 370 -8.21 39.83 38.08
CA LYS A 370 -9.03 40.82 37.36
C LYS A 370 -9.77 40.26 36.15
N THR A 371 -10.67 39.33 36.39
CA THR A 371 -11.91 39.22 35.60
C THR A 371 -13.03 38.65 36.48
N LYS A 372 -13.51 39.43 37.45
CA LYS A 372 -14.85 39.23 38.00
C LYS A 372 -15.82 40.03 37.13
N LEU A 373 -16.42 39.38 36.13
CA LEU A 373 -17.71 39.84 35.63
C LEU A 373 -18.77 39.50 36.70
N THR A 374 -19.64 40.46 36.93
CA THR A 374 -20.77 40.54 37.87
C THR A 374 -21.60 39.25 38.01
N SER A 375 -21.68 38.74 39.23
CA SER A 375 -22.62 37.70 39.66
C SER A 375 -23.96 38.31 40.10
N LEU A 376 -25.08 37.83 39.56
CA LEU A 376 -26.41 37.91 40.17
C LEU A 376 -26.54 36.86 41.31
N PRO A 377 -27.37 37.08 42.34
CA PRO A 377 -27.27 36.38 43.63
C PRO A 377 -27.95 35.00 43.64
N PRO A 378 -27.54 34.08 44.55
CA PRO A 378 -28.19 32.79 44.75
C PRO A 378 -29.27 32.87 45.84
N THR A 379 -30.46 32.34 45.57
CA THR A 379 -31.49 32.09 46.59
C THR A 379 -31.60 30.58 46.86
N SER A 380 -31.09 30.20 48.02
CA SER A 380 -31.57 29.19 48.98
C SER A 380 -32.15 27.86 48.47
N SER A 381 -31.40 26.77 48.75
CA SER A 381 -31.95 25.45 49.04
C SER A 381 -32.47 25.37 50.48
N PRO A 382 -33.41 24.44 50.79
CA PRO A 382 -33.48 23.87 52.13
C PRO A 382 -33.42 22.33 52.13
N ASN A 383 -32.41 21.85 52.88
CA ASN A 383 -32.37 20.72 53.83
C ASN A 383 -32.88 19.32 53.46
N LEU A 384 -31.95 18.35 53.50
CA LEU A 384 -32.21 16.98 53.97
C LEU A 384 -31.80 16.82 55.44
N PRO A 385 -32.50 16.00 56.25
CA PRO A 385 -32.08 15.62 57.60
C PRO A 385 -31.17 14.37 57.63
N ASN A 386 -30.40 14.29 58.72
CA ASN A 386 -29.34 13.32 59.05
C ASN A 386 -29.81 11.87 59.35
N ASP A 387 -28.90 10.92 59.08
CA ASP A 387 -28.74 9.48 59.45
C ASP A 387 -29.27 9.00 60.83
N PRO A 388 -29.22 7.67 61.21
CA PRO A 388 -29.06 6.40 60.46
C PRO A 388 -30.01 5.25 60.94
N LYS A 389 -29.98 4.07 60.26
CA LYS A 389 -30.21 2.67 60.74
C LYS A 389 -31.22 1.83 59.93
N ASN A 390 -30.85 0.55 59.79
CA ASN A 390 -31.68 -0.63 59.46
C ASN A 390 -32.16 -0.70 58.01
N LEU A 391 -32.17 -1.83 57.31
CA LEU A 391 -31.82 -3.22 57.58
C LEU A 391 -31.65 -3.85 56.18
N GLY A 392 -30.75 -4.82 56.01
CA GLY A 392 -30.68 -5.61 54.79
C GLY A 392 -31.82 -6.63 54.66
N LEU A 393 -31.71 -7.45 53.61
CA LEU A 393 -32.54 -8.61 53.24
C LEU A 393 -33.83 -8.17 52.49
N GLU A 394 -34.26 -8.77 51.39
CA GLU A 394 -33.96 -10.07 50.80
C GLU A 394 -34.66 -10.17 49.43
N THR A 395 -34.11 -11.04 48.56
CA THR A 395 -34.80 -11.91 47.58
C THR A 395 -35.81 -11.32 46.58
N LEU A 396 -35.52 -11.33 45.27
CA LEU A 396 -35.55 -12.48 44.34
C LEU A 396 -36.97 -12.90 43.91
N PHE A 397 -37.07 -13.26 42.63
CA PHE A 397 -38.15 -14.03 41.97
C PHE A 397 -39.46 -13.26 41.75
N ASP A 398 -40.20 -13.40 40.66
CA ASP A 398 -40.05 -14.07 39.38
C ASP A 398 -41.23 -13.58 38.50
N GLU A 399 -41.20 -13.97 37.23
CA GLU A 399 -42.38 -14.22 36.39
C GLU A 399 -43.27 -13.06 35.87
N SER A 400 -43.26 -12.97 34.53
CA SER A 400 -44.36 -12.55 33.65
C SER A 400 -45.60 -13.47 33.83
N PRO A 401 -46.79 -13.38 33.13
CA PRO A 401 -47.12 -12.65 31.89
C PRO A 401 -48.61 -12.16 31.78
N LYS A 402 -48.98 -11.74 30.55
CA LYS A 402 -50.30 -11.83 29.85
C LYS A 402 -51.07 -10.52 29.54
N ASN A 403 -50.90 -10.07 28.29
CA ASN A 403 -51.92 -9.95 27.23
C ASN A 403 -53.32 -9.40 27.59
N LYS A 404 -53.70 -8.23 27.06
CA LYS A 404 -54.42 -8.08 25.75
C LYS A 404 -54.86 -6.63 25.48
N ALA A 405 -54.81 -6.29 24.19
CA ALA A 405 -55.71 -5.44 23.41
C ALA A 405 -55.48 -3.92 23.33
N GLU A 406 -55.03 -3.54 22.13
CA GLU A 406 -55.58 -2.50 21.23
C GLU A 406 -55.03 -1.05 21.24
N PHE A 407 -54.79 -0.60 19.99
CA PHE A 407 -54.73 0.75 19.41
C PHE A 407 -53.36 1.41 19.09
N LYS A 408 -53.10 1.39 17.76
CA LYS A 408 -52.60 2.44 16.84
C LYS A 408 -51.14 2.88 16.89
N GLU A 409 -50.45 2.53 15.79
CA GLU A 409 -49.22 3.15 15.29
C GLU A 409 -49.50 4.56 14.71
N GLU A 410 -48.70 5.54 15.09
CA GLU A 410 -48.49 6.79 14.35
C GLU A 410 -47.00 6.93 14.03
N GLU A 411 -46.66 6.75 12.75
CA GLU A 411 -45.40 7.18 12.13
C GLU A 411 -45.48 8.67 11.76
N LEU A 412 -44.43 9.41 12.07
CA LEU A 412 -44.20 10.78 11.59
C LEU A 412 -43.45 10.73 10.24
N VAL A 413 -44.21 10.94 9.15
CA VAL A 413 -43.73 11.14 7.77
C VAL A 413 -43.70 12.64 7.46
N VAL A 414 -42.61 13.10 6.85
CA VAL A 414 -42.48 14.43 6.21
C VAL A 414 -42.77 14.28 4.71
N PRO A 415 -43.60 15.14 4.08
CA PRO A 415 -44.29 14.78 2.84
C PRO A 415 -43.51 15.10 1.55
N VAL A 416 -43.71 14.20 0.58
CA VAL A 416 -43.51 14.40 -0.86
C VAL A 416 -44.82 14.95 -1.44
N VAL A 417 -44.75 15.96 -2.31
CA VAL A 417 -45.88 16.34 -3.18
C VAL A 417 -45.39 16.51 -4.62
N SER A 418 -45.87 15.60 -5.47
CA SER A 418 -46.00 15.75 -6.91
C SER A 418 -47.45 16.15 -7.25
N ASN A 419 -47.68 16.95 -8.30
CA ASN A 419 -48.99 17.04 -8.94
C ASN A 419 -48.87 16.98 -10.47
N GLN A 420 -49.67 16.10 -11.08
CA GLN A 420 -49.87 15.90 -12.52
C GLN A 420 -50.82 17.01 -13.07
N LYS A 421 -50.98 17.29 -14.38
CA LYS A 421 -51.31 16.39 -15.51
C LYS A 421 -51.45 17.21 -16.84
N THR A 422 -51.64 16.49 -17.97
CA THR A 422 -52.12 16.91 -19.33
C THR A 422 -51.08 17.53 -20.30
N SER A 423 -50.99 17.23 -21.62
CA SER A 423 -51.70 16.34 -22.57
C SER A 423 -50.94 16.17 -23.90
N THR A 424 -51.29 15.12 -24.68
CA THR A 424 -51.27 14.97 -26.18
C THR A 424 -49.91 15.00 -26.93
N ALA A 425 -49.39 13.91 -27.53
CA ALA A 425 -49.79 13.12 -28.72
C ALA A 425 -49.23 13.63 -30.09
N SER A 426 -48.83 12.67 -30.96
CA SER A 426 -48.35 12.73 -32.39
C SER A 426 -46.84 12.98 -32.59
N ALA A 427 -45.96 12.12 -33.14
CA ALA A 427 -45.95 11.20 -34.30
C ALA A 427 -45.41 11.83 -35.62
N GLN A 428 -44.37 11.19 -36.19
CA GLN A 428 -43.88 11.20 -37.60
C GLN A 428 -43.14 12.49 -38.03
N ILE A 429 -42.06 12.49 -38.83
CA ILE A 429 -41.80 11.85 -40.14
C ILE A 429 -40.27 11.72 -40.41
N GLU A 430 -39.92 10.64 -41.13
CA GLU A 430 -38.82 10.35 -42.10
C GLU A 430 -37.79 11.48 -42.39
N GLY A 431 -36.50 11.24 -42.68
CA GLY A 431 -35.87 10.16 -43.43
C GLY A 431 -35.27 10.70 -44.73
N LEU A 432 -33.94 10.58 -44.87
CA LEU A 432 -33.10 10.58 -46.09
C LEU A 432 -32.78 11.84 -46.91
N GLU A 433 -31.53 11.79 -47.41
CA GLU A 433 -30.85 12.40 -48.57
C GLU A 433 -29.68 13.29 -48.12
N GLU A 434 -28.47 12.76 -47.90
CA GLU A 434 -27.51 12.18 -48.87
C GLU A 434 -27.18 13.04 -50.10
N ILE A 435 -25.88 13.41 -50.15
CA ILE A 435 -25.05 13.63 -51.33
C ILE A 435 -25.13 15.00 -52.03
N LEU A 436 -24.01 15.73 -51.93
CA LEU A 436 -23.30 16.52 -52.96
C LEU A 436 -22.29 17.39 -52.18
N GLY A 437 -20.97 17.41 -52.38
CA GLY A 437 -20.07 16.81 -53.35
C GLY A 437 -18.73 17.56 -53.22
N ASN A 438 -17.63 16.80 -53.24
CA ASN A 438 -16.26 17.10 -53.68
C ASN A 438 -15.49 18.40 -53.29
N ALA A 439 -14.27 18.12 -52.81
CA ALA A 439 -13.05 18.93 -52.57
C ALA A 439 -12.51 19.69 -53.81
N PRO A 440 -11.24 20.23 -53.87
CA PRO A 440 -10.23 20.67 -52.88
C PRO A 440 -9.59 22.08 -53.21
N ASN A 441 -8.55 22.46 -52.46
CA ASN A 441 -7.44 23.41 -52.77
C ASN A 441 -7.68 24.94 -52.69
N SER A 442 -6.95 25.62 -51.77
CA SER A 442 -5.67 26.32 -52.06
C SER A 442 -5.32 27.38 -50.98
N THR A 443 -4.04 27.38 -50.54
CA THR A 443 -3.12 28.52 -50.20
C THR A 443 -3.71 29.77 -49.51
N GLU A 444 -3.18 30.39 -48.45
CA GLU A 444 -1.85 30.54 -47.86
C GLU A 444 -2.01 31.40 -46.55
N PRO A 445 -0.96 31.71 -45.76
CA PRO A 445 -1.05 31.97 -44.31
C PRO A 445 -1.39 33.43 -43.97
N THR A 446 -2.10 33.69 -42.87
CA THR A 446 -2.13 35.04 -42.26
C THR A 446 -2.40 35.00 -40.76
N ASN A 447 -1.42 35.54 -40.03
CA ASN A 447 -1.52 36.45 -38.89
C ASN A 447 -2.16 35.97 -37.58
N GLU A 448 -1.26 35.69 -36.64
CA GLU A 448 -1.40 36.03 -35.22
C GLU A 448 -1.94 37.47 -35.07
N ASP A 449 -3.00 37.62 -34.26
CA ASP A 449 -3.39 38.76 -33.42
C ASP A 449 -4.91 39.03 -33.48
N SER A 450 -5.62 38.59 -32.44
CA SER A 450 -6.71 39.34 -31.78
C SER A 450 -7.47 38.49 -30.74
N GLN A 451 -6.88 38.30 -29.56
CA GLN A 451 -7.64 38.13 -28.32
C GLN A 451 -7.06 39.07 -27.25
N PRO A 452 -7.91 39.80 -26.48
CA PRO A 452 -7.43 40.77 -25.50
C PRO A 452 -6.74 40.07 -24.31
N PRO A 453 -5.75 40.71 -23.67
CA PRO A 453 -4.93 40.07 -22.64
C PRO A 453 -5.71 39.81 -21.34
N LEU A 454 -5.43 38.66 -20.72
CA LEU A 454 -6.05 38.15 -19.48
C LEU A 454 -5.56 38.85 -18.18
N GLN A 455 -4.90 40.01 -18.25
CA GLN A 455 -4.38 40.74 -17.10
C GLN A 455 -4.47 42.25 -17.30
N THR A 456 -4.89 43.00 -16.26
CA THR A 456 -4.83 44.47 -16.26
C THR A 456 -3.82 44.98 -15.24
N THR A 457 -2.86 45.78 -15.70
CA THR A 457 -1.75 46.37 -14.92
C THR A 457 -2.00 47.83 -14.55
N ASN A 458 -3.26 48.29 -14.54
CA ASN A 458 -3.56 49.71 -14.43
C ASN A 458 -3.49 50.21 -12.97
N PRO A 459 -2.50 51.07 -12.60
CA PRO A 459 -2.20 51.41 -11.19
C PRO A 459 -3.29 52.24 -10.51
N GLU A 460 -4.11 52.98 -11.25
CA GLU A 460 -5.17 53.83 -10.68
C GLU A 460 -6.36 53.02 -10.15
N LYS A 461 -6.69 51.89 -10.80
CA LYS A 461 -7.77 50.99 -10.34
C LYS A 461 -7.38 50.17 -9.11
N ILE A 462 -6.08 49.92 -8.92
CA ILE A 462 -5.56 49.23 -7.74
C ILE A 462 -5.62 50.15 -6.53
N ARG A 463 -5.25 51.44 -6.70
CA ARG A 463 -5.33 52.45 -5.64
C ARG A 463 -6.77 52.69 -5.15
N SER A 464 -7.74 52.79 -6.05
CA SER A 464 -9.15 53.00 -5.66
C SER A 464 -9.74 51.81 -4.89
N ARG A 465 -9.25 50.60 -5.14
CA ARG A 465 -9.71 49.38 -4.44
C ARG A 465 -9.07 49.23 -3.06
N ILE A 466 -7.80 49.62 -2.90
CA ILE A 466 -7.13 49.70 -1.60
C ILE A 466 -7.79 50.74 -0.69
N GLU A 467 -8.27 51.86 -1.26
CA GLU A 467 -9.01 52.89 -0.54
C GLU A 467 -10.36 52.44 0.01
N SER A 468 -10.99 51.45 -0.63
CA SER A 468 -12.30 50.90 -0.22
C SER A 468 -12.23 49.86 0.92
N LEU A 469 -11.04 49.50 1.39
CA LEU A 469 -10.85 48.46 2.41
C LEU A 469 -10.96 49.00 3.87
N PRO A 470 -11.40 48.16 4.83
CA PRO A 470 -11.48 48.54 6.25
C PRO A 470 -10.13 48.98 6.83
N ALA A 471 -10.13 49.98 7.71
CA ALA A 471 -8.92 50.66 8.21
C ALA A 471 -7.86 49.74 8.86
N ALA A 472 -8.27 48.64 9.48
CA ALA A 472 -7.36 47.66 10.08
C ALA A 472 -6.56 46.85 9.04
N VAL A 473 -7.16 46.60 7.87
CA VAL A 473 -6.53 45.84 6.77
C VAL A 473 -5.61 46.74 5.96
N ARG A 474 -6.01 48.01 5.75
CA ARG A 474 -5.21 49.02 5.04
C ARG A 474 -3.84 49.24 5.67
N LYS A 475 -3.77 49.25 7.01
CA LYS A 475 -2.52 49.42 7.76
C LYS A 475 -1.54 48.24 7.59
N VAL A 476 -2.06 47.03 7.43
CA VAL A 476 -1.24 45.82 7.23
C VAL A 476 -0.69 45.72 5.81
N VAL A 477 -1.43 46.23 4.83
CA VAL A 477 -1.00 46.28 3.43
C VAL A 477 0.09 47.34 3.22
N ASP A 478 -0.07 48.53 3.79
CA ASP A 478 0.94 49.61 3.70
C ASP A 478 2.24 49.31 4.47
N ASP A 479 2.16 48.67 5.66
CA ASP A 479 3.34 48.46 6.51
C ASP A 479 4.18 47.22 6.16
N LYS A 480 3.64 46.22 5.43
CA LYS A 480 4.32 44.92 5.24
C LYS A 480 4.55 44.47 3.80
N PHE A 481 3.94 45.08 2.79
CA PHE A 481 4.05 44.58 1.42
C PHE A 481 4.37 45.70 0.42
N HIS A 482 5.66 45.88 0.15
CA HIS A 482 6.13 46.62 -1.03
C HIS A 482 6.37 45.64 -2.19
N GLY A 483 5.30 45.25 -2.90
CA GLY A 483 5.37 44.41 -4.11
C GLY A 483 4.17 44.61 -5.04
N GLU A 484 4.37 44.42 -6.35
CA GLU A 484 3.33 44.55 -7.38
C GLU A 484 2.33 43.38 -7.32
N TYR A 485 1.03 43.68 -7.40
CA TYR A 485 -0.06 42.69 -7.29
C TYR A 485 -0.83 42.54 -8.61
N PHE A 486 -1.20 41.29 -8.94
CA PHE A 486 -2.12 40.94 -10.03
C PHE A 486 -3.36 40.26 -9.46
N ALA A 487 -4.55 40.63 -9.94
CA ALA A 487 -5.81 39.99 -9.57
C ALA A 487 -6.16 38.90 -10.61
N ILE A 488 -6.33 37.65 -10.17
CA ILE A 488 -6.76 36.53 -11.02
C ILE A 488 -8.24 36.25 -10.71
N GLU A 489 -9.13 36.55 -11.65
CA GLU A 489 -10.58 36.45 -11.42
C GLU A 489 -11.21 35.07 -11.70
N ARG A 490 -10.46 34.03 -12.09
CA ARG A 490 -10.96 32.64 -12.13
C ARG A 490 -9.82 31.62 -12.19
N ILE A 491 -9.87 30.60 -11.33
CA ILE A 491 -8.93 29.48 -11.32
C ILE A 491 -9.36 28.48 -12.39
N ASP A 492 -8.48 28.19 -13.35
CA ASP A 492 -8.65 27.12 -14.32
C ASP A 492 -8.27 25.78 -13.68
N GLN A 493 -9.26 24.91 -13.48
CA GLN A 493 -9.08 23.61 -12.80
C GLN A 493 -8.23 22.62 -13.61
N SER A 494 -7.97 22.88 -14.90
CA SER A 494 -7.16 22.02 -15.76
C SER A 494 -5.64 22.22 -15.60
N LYS A 495 -5.21 23.24 -14.84
CA LYS A 495 -3.79 23.56 -14.62
C LYS A 495 -3.36 23.50 -13.15
N LEU A 496 -4.19 22.94 -12.28
CA LEU A 496 -3.76 22.58 -10.93
C LEU A 496 -2.98 21.27 -11.03
N ILE A 497 -1.67 21.34 -10.78
CA ILE A 497 -0.80 20.17 -10.53
C ILE A 497 -1.18 19.58 -9.17
#